data_AF-A0A367ITE3-F1
#
_entry.id   AF-A0A367ITE3-F1
#
_cell.length_a   1.000
_cell.length_b   1.000
_cell.length_c   1.000
_cell.angle_alpha   90.00
_cell.angle_beta   90.00
_cell.angle_gamma   90.00
#
_symmetry.space_group_name_H-M   'P 1'
#
loop_
_entity.id
_entity.type
_entity.pdbx_description
1 polymer ?
#
loop_
_entity_poly.entity_id
_entity_poly.type
_entity_poly.pdbx_seq_one_letter_code
_entity_poly.pdbx_strand_id
1 'polypeptide(L)'
;RLIGSPPGYVGHEEGGELTEAVRRRPYAVVLLDEMEKAHRDVSNILLQVLDDGILTDTKGRKIDFRNTIIIMTSNLGAEALVSDSGVSGEVSRMAKERVLDAVKHSFAPEFINRIDEMVIFNRLSKEALRDIVDVRLKEIEERTSDRRIKIDVDVKARDWLGERGYDPAYGARPLNRLIQKKLLNPLARLLIDGGIRTGETAKVTVERLPSGETDLVVHRNHEPGTASTEEKNLIEEKMAPVVIHLEHPSGSKAEIALFGSTLTSWVVDGKERIFVSKLAKRDGSKAIRGGIPICFPIFGTKETVSLPQHGFARNTYWEYLGIVTDNDKVSVRLGLKDTQLSQEARNAWPHSFRLIYTVTLTKNSLETVCTLKNEDEDTFEFNTLLHTYFVVPDITKVQIQGLTSCEYIDKVQGGAKALEKNEKITISQEVDRVYKNVQDKLLLEIGDGSAISIEKNNLKDTVVWNPWIEKAKGLNDFDDEEYKNMVCVEAGSVADWVKLAGGQTWTAGQTLTVL
;
A
#
# COMPACT_ATOMS: atom_id res chain seq x y z
N ARG A 1 12.05 -3.42 29.80
CA ARG A 1 10.72 -3.58 29.16
C ARG A 1 9.88 -4.66 29.85
N LEU A 2 10.24 -5.95 29.79
CA LEU A 2 9.43 -7.04 30.38
C LEU A 2 9.06 -6.84 31.87
N ILE A 3 10.02 -6.37 32.67
CA ILE A 3 9.89 -6.17 34.13
C ILE A 3 9.86 -4.69 34.57
N GLY A 4 9.84 -3.76 33.62
CA GLY A 4 9.88 -2.31 33.88
C GLY A 4 11.28 -1.70 33.74
N SER A 5 11.38 -0.39 33.93
CA SER A 5 12.66 0.35 34.01
C SER A 5 13.14 0.42 35.47
N PRO A 6 14.46 0.39 35.73
CA PRO A 6 14.99 0.57 37.08
C PRO A 6 14.79 2.01 37.60
N PRO A 7 14.87 2.23 38.93
CA PRO A 7 14.77 3.56 39.53
C PRO A 7 15.76 4.55 38.90
N GLY A 8 15.26 5.74 38.54
CA GLY A 8 16.07 6.82 37.95
C GLY A 8 16.10 6.86 36.41
N TYR A 9 15.39 5.95 35.73
CA TYR A 9 15.28 5.94 34.26
C TYR A 9 13.87 6.33 33.78
N VAL A 10 13.79 6.89 32.57
CA VAL A 10 12.50 7.20 31.91
C VAL A 10 11.67 5.91 31.77
N GLY A 11 10.37 5.99 32.06
CA GLY A 11 9.48 4.83 32.12
C GLY A 11 9.50 4.07 33.45
N HIS A 12 10.20 4.58 34.49
CA HIS A 12 10.15 4.00 35.83
C HIS A 12 8.72 4.00 36.43
N GLU A 13 7.89 4.98 36.09
CA GLU A 13 6.49 4.99 36.57
C GLU A 13 5.62 3.93 35.90
N GLU A 14 6.00 3.45 34.71
CA GLU A 14 5.34 2.38 33.98
C GLU A 14 5.79 1.01 34.51
N GLY A 15 4.84 0.10 34.73
CA GLY A 15 5.17 -1.29 35.06
C GLY A 15 5.73 -2.03 33.85
N GLY A 16 6.33 -3.20 34.06
CA GLY A 16 6.86 -3.98 32.93
C GLY A 16 5.75 -4.48 32.02
N GLU A 17 6.01 -4.53 30.71
CA GLU A 17 5.01 -4.93 29.71
C GLU A 17 4.45 -6.35 30.00
N LEU A 18 5.32 -7.30 30.30
CA LEU A 18 4.94 -8.68 30.60
C LEU A 18 4.33 -8.79 32.01
N THR A 19 4.99 -8.19 33.00
CA THR A 19 4.56 -8.25 34.41
C THR A 19 3.19 -7.61 34.61
N GLU A 20 2.90 -6.46 33.98
CA GLU A 20 1.58 -5.81 34.06
C GLU A 20 0.50 -6.56 33.29
N ALA A 21 0.82 -7.13 32.12
CA ALA A 21 -0.15 -7.91 31.34
C ALA A 21 -0.64 -9.12 32.14
N VAL A 22 0.27 -9.90 32.73
CA VAL A 22 -0.06 -11.08 33.52
C VAL A 22 -0.69 -10.68 34.87
N ARG A 23 -0.24 -9.61 35.52
CA ARG A 23 -0.86 -9.09 36.74
C ARG A 23 -2.35 -8.74 36.53
N ARG A 24 -2.69 -8.15 35.37
CA ARG A 24 -4.07 -7.78 35.03
C ARG A 24 -4.90 -8.97 34.57
N ARG A 25 -4.28 -9.98 33.93
CA ARG A 25 -4.93 -11.19 33.40
C ARG A 25 -4.07 -12.41 33.70
N PRO A 26 -4.20 -13.01 34.90
CA PRO A 26 -3.33 -14.11 35.34
C PRO A 26 -3.64 -15.45 34.66
N TYR A 27 -4.79 -15.57 33.98
CA TYR A 27 -5.13 -16.71 33.12
C TYR A 27 -4.83 -16.32 31.67
N ALA A 28 -3.61 -16.58 31.24
CA ALA A 28 -3.12 -16.14 29.93
C ALA A 28 -2.29 -17.22 29.24
N VAL A 29 -2.23 -17.11 27.92
CA VAL A 29 -1.21 -17.79 27.12
C VAL A 29 -0.21 -16.71 26.71
N VAL A 30 1.02 -16.84 27.20
CA VAL A 30 2.14 -15.95 26.86
C VAL A 30 2.93 -16.61 25.74
N LEU A 31 2.91 -15.99 24.55
CA LEU A 31 3.69 -16.44 23.41
C LEU A 31 4.97 -15.60 23.29
N LEU A 32 6.11 -16.26 23.34
CA LEU A 32 7.44 -15.68 23.08
C LEU A 32 7.94 -16.23 21.76
N ASP A 33 7.83 -15.41 20.70
CA ASP A 33 8.21 -15.80 19.36
C ASP A 33 9.72 -15.60 19.12
N GLU A 34 10.37 -16.53 18.43
CA GLU A 34 11.78 -16.50 18.04
C GLU A 34 12.75 -16.24 19.22
N MET A 35 12.59 -17.01 20.29
CA MET A 35 13.33 -16.84 21.55
C MET A 35 14.86 -16.88 21.37
N GLU A 36 15.38 -17.57 20.36
CA GLU A 36 16.81 -17.62 20.05
C GLU A 36 17.43 -16.28 19.66
N LYS A 37 16.62 -15.31 19.21
CA LYS A 37 17.08 -13.96 18.85
C LYS A 37 17.20 -13.05 20.06
N ALA A 38 16.63 -13.43 21.21
CA ALA A 38 16.70 -12.65 22.42
C ALA A 38 18.08 -12.75 23.08
N HIS A 39 18.49 -11.69 23.76
CA HIS A 39 19.70 -11.72 24.59
C HIS A 39 19.53 -12.71 25.76
N ARG A 40 20.62 -13.35 26.21
CA ARG A 40 20.60 -14.37 27.29
C ARG A 40 19.97 -13.87 28.61
N ASP A 41 20.02 -12.57 28.86
CA ASP A 41 19.37 -11.98 30.03
C ASP A 41 17.85 -12.17 30.03
N VAL A 42 17.23 -12.30 28.85
CA VAL A 42 15.80 -12.58 28.73
C VAL A 42 15.48 -13.97 29.25
N SER A 43 16.23 -15.00 28.85
CA SER A 43 16.07 -16.36 29.40
C SER A 43 16.35 -16.40 30.90
N ASN A 44 17.32 -15.63 31.39
CA ASN A 44 17.64 -15.55 32.82
C ASN A 44 16.49 -14.98 33.65
N ILE A 45 15.79 -13.98 33.13
CA ILE A 45 14.59 -13.42 33.78
C ILE A 45 13.47 -14.47 33.81
N LEU A 46 13.31 -15.25 32.74
CA LEU A 46 12.28 -16.28 32.65
C LEU A 46 12.55 -17.49 33.56
N LEU A 47 13.80 -17.78 33.92
CA LEU A 47 14.12 -18.85 34.89
C LEU A 47 13.35 -18.68 36.19
N GLN A 48 13.23 -17.46 36.72
CA GLN A 48 12.46 -17.20 37.93
C GLN A 48 10.99 -17.61 37.78
N VAL A 49 10.43 -17.38 36.59
CA VAL A 49 9.04 -17.71 36.26
C VAL A 49 8.86 -19.22 36.14
N LEU A 50 9.78 -19.88 35.43
CA LEU A 50 9.72 -21.33 35.19
C LEU A 50 10.02 -22.13 36.46
N ASP A 51 10.79 -21.58 37.40
CA ASP A 51 11.15 -22.23 38.67
C ASP A 51 10.08 -22.03 39.74
N ASP A 52 9.77 -20.77 40.06
CA ASP A 52 8.96 -20.41 41.23
C ASP A 52 7.51 -20.06 40.85
N GLY A 53 7.20 -19.98 39.55
CA GLY A 53 5.91 -19.47 39.08
C GLY A 53 5.70 -17.99 39.41
N ILE A 54 6.76 -17.24 39.72
CA ILE A 54 6.70 -15.85 40.16
C ILE A 54 7.75 -15.03 39.42
N LEU A 55 7.36 -13.85 38.94
CA LEU A 55 8.28 -12.85 38.41
C LEU A 55 8.29 -11.60 39.30
N THR A 56 9.48 -11.11 39.66
CA THR A 56 9.58 -9.84 40.41
C THR A 56 9.86 -8.69 39.44
N ASP A 57 9.05 -7.63 39.48
CA ASP A 57 9.27 -6.43 38.68
C ASP A 57 10.36 -5.51 39.28
N THR A 58 10.78 -4.47 38.55
CA THR A 58 11.80 -3.52 39.03
C THR A 58 11.35 -2.68 40.24
N LYS A 59 10.05 -2.71 40.59
CA LYS A 59 9.47 -2.08 41.79
C LYS A 59 9.37 -3.05 42.96
N GLY A 60 9.86 -4.28 42.82
CA GLY A 60 9.81 -5.32 43.84
C GLY A 60 8.45 -6.01 43.97
N ARG A 61 7.52 -5.81 43.04
CA ARG A 61 6.22 -6.49 43.05
C ARG A 61 6.38 -7.92 42.53
N LYS A 62 5.83 -8.87 43.27
CA LYS A 62 5.78 -10.29 42.86
C LYS A 62 4.51 -10.55 42.04
N ILE A 63 4.69 -10.99 40.81
CA ILE A 63 3.61 -11.32 39.87
C ILE A 63 3.52 -12.84 39.74
N ASP A 64 2.31 -13.39 39.89
CA ASP A 64 2.04 -14.82 39.85
C ASP A 64 1.79 -15.29 38.40
N PHE A 65 2.54 -16.31 37.97
CA PHE A 65 2.48 -16.95 36.66
C PHE A 65 1.96 -18.39 36.73
N ARG A 66 1.57 -18.91 37.90
CA ARG A 66 1.17 -20.32 38.06
C ARG A 66 -0.08 -20.72 37.25
N ASN A 67 -0.87 -19.76 36.79
CA ASN A 67 -2.05 -19.97 35.92
C ASN A 67 -1.81 -19.52 34.46
N THR A 68 -0.55 -19.31 34.09
CA THR A 68 -0.15 -18.81 32.78
C THR A 68 0.56 -19.92 32.02
N ILE A 69 0.12 -20.20 30.79
CA ILE A 69 0.85 -21.10 29.88
C ILE A 69 1.87 -20.26 29.12
N ILE A 70 3.14 -20.65 29.17
CA ILE A 70 4.21 -19.99 28.41
C ILE A 70 4.57 -20.87 27.22
N ILE A 71 4.38 -20.34 26.02
CA ILE A 71 4.76 -20.98 24.76
C ILE A 71 5.94 -20.21 24.19
N MET A 72 7.04 -20.90 23.92
CA MET A 72 8.21 -20.35 23.25
C MET A 72 8.34 -21.00 21.88
N THR A 73 8.64 -20.22 20.86
CA THR A 73 8.98 -20.74 19.53
C THR A 73 10.45 -20.50 19.26
N SER A 74 11.05 -21.36 18.43
CA SER A 74 12.42 -21.16 17.98
C SER A 74 12.64 -21.78 16.60
N ASN A 75 13.47 -21.14 15.78
CA ASN A 75 13.91 -21.68 14.50
C ASN A 75 15.24 -22.46 14.59
N LEU A 76 15.78 -22.68 15.79
CA LEU A 76 17.04 -23.42 15.96
C LEU A 76 16.93 -24.84 15.41
N GLY A 77 17.96 -25.26 14.66
CA GLY A 77 18.00 -26.58 14.07
C GLY A 77 17.04 -26.80 12.89
N ALA A 78 16.35 -25.74 12.40
CA ALA A 78 15.45 -25.86 11.24
C ALA A 78 16.15 -26.42 10.00
N GLU A 79 17.45 -26.17 9.80
CA GLU A 79 18.24 -26.76 8.70
C GLU A 79 18.33 -28.29 8.76
N ALA A 80 18.44 -28.86 9.97
CA ALA A 80 18.40 -30.30 10.16
C ALA A 80 17.00 -30.85 9.80
N LEU A 81 15.97 -30.07 10.08
CA LEU A 81 14.60 -30.39 9.68
C LEU A 81 14.38 -30.28 8.18
N VAL A 82 15.07 -29.40 7.44
CA VAL A 82 14.94 -29.18 5.97
C VAL A 82 15.78 -30.17 5.15
N SER A 83 16.92 -30.62 5.70
CA SER A 83 17.80 -31.61 5.06
C SER A 83 17.34 -33.07 5.31
N ASP A 84 16.39 -33.28 6.22
CA ASP A 84 15.84 -34.60 6.50
C ASP A 84 15.13 -35.19 5.27
N SER A 85 15.45 -36.43 4.92
CA SER A 85 14.92 -37.14 3.74
C SER A 85 13.81 -38.13 4.10
N GLY A 86 13.21 -38.00 5.28
CA GLY A 86 12.15 -38.87 5.79
C GLY A 86 10.96 -38.95 4.83
N VAL A 87 10.46 -40.17 4.62
CA VAL A 87 9.49 -40.51 3.56
C VAL A 87 8.03 -40.17 3.94
N SER A 88 7.74 -39.77 5.18
CA SER A 88 6.37 -39.66 5.71
C SER A 88 6.01 -38.31 6.36
N GLY A 89 6.80 -37.25 6.18
CA GLY A 89 6.54 -35.95 6.81
C GLY A 89 6.83 -35.90 8.32
N GLU A 90 7.05 -37.06 8.96
CA GLU A 90 7.56 -37.16 10.33
C GLU A 90 9.07 -36.88 10.38
N VAL A 91 9.48 -36.13 11.41
CA VAL A 91 10.90 -35.83 11.64
C VAL A 91 11.65 -37.11 12.04
N SER A 92 12.71 -37.45 11.30
CA SER A 92 13.55 -38.60 11.61
C SER A 92 14.22 -38.46 12.98
N ARG A 93 14.53 -39.57 13.62
CA ARG A 93 15.24 -39.58 14.91
C ARG A 93 16.56 -38.78 14.83
N MET A 94 17.30 -38.91 13.73
CA MET A 94 18.55 -38.17 13.52
C MET A 94 18.32 -36.66 13.40
N ALA A 95 17.27 -36.23 12.71
CA ALA A 95 16.92 -34.81 12.62
C ALA A 95 16.49 -34.25 13.99
N LYS A 96 15.72 -35.02 14.77
CA LYS A 96 15.37 -34.64 16.16
C LYS A 96 16.60 -34.47 17.04
N GLU A 97 17.55 -35.42 16.99
CA GLU A 97 18.81 -35.33 17.75
C GLU A 97 19.60 -34.06 17.39
N ARG A 98 19.71 -33.72 16.09
CA ARG A 98 20.39 -32.48 15.66
C ARG A 98 19.69 -31.20 16.10
N VAL A 99 18.35 -31.17 16.08
CA VAL A 99 17.59 -30.03 16.60
C VAL A 99 17.85 -29.85 18.09
N LEU A 100 17.77 -30.94 18.86
CA LEU A 100 18.04 -30.91 20.30
C LEU A 100 19.48 -30.47 20.60
N ASP A 101 20.44 -30.91 19.80
CA ASP A 101 21.83 -30.45 19.94
C ASP A 101 21.94 -28.95 19.66
N ALA A 102 21.31 -28.42 18.61
CA ALA A 102 21.30 -26.98 18.33
C ALA A 102 20.72 -26.17 19.50
N VAL A 103 19.59 -26.63 20.07
CA VAL A 103 18.97 -26.00 21.26
C VAL A 103 19.92 -26.01 22.46
N LYS A 104 20.60 -27.13 22.73
CA LYS A 104 21.58 -27.26 23.82
C LYS A 104 22.83 -26.38 23.65
N HIS A 105 23.20 -26.04 22.42
CA HIS A 105 24.32 -25.12 22.17
C HIS A 105 23.91 -23.65 22.37
N SER A 106 22.65 -23.31 22.07
CA SER A 106 22.16 -21.92 22.15
C SER A 106 21.69 -21.52 23.54
N PHE A 107 21.02 -22.44 24.26
CA PHE A 107 20.48 -22.18 25.59
C PHE A 107 21.23 -22.95 26.68
N ALA A 108 21.32 -22.34 27.86
CA ALA A 108 21.99 -22.96 28.98
C ALA A 108 21.19 -24.16 29.52
N PRO A 109 21.85 -25.23 30.02
CA PRO A 109 21.16 -26.42 30.51
C PRO A 109 20.13 -26.12 31.60
N GLU A 110 20.40 -25.16 32.49
CA GLU A 110 19.45 -24.74 33.53
C GLU A 110 18.14 -24.22 32.97
N PHE A 111 18.14 -23.60 31.79
CA PHE A 111 16.93 -23.09 31.15
C PHE A 111 16.15 -24.22 30.48
N ILE A 112 16.85 -25.08 29.74
CA ILE A 112 16.25 -26.20 29.01
C ILE A 112 15.57 -27.18 29.99
N ASN A 113 16.20 -27.45 31.13
CA ASN A 113 15.69 -28.36 32.15
C ASN A 113 14.40 -27.87 32.84
N ARG A 114 13.97 -26.62 32.59
CA ARG A 114 12.74 -26.02 33.13
C ARG A 114 11.60 -25.95 32.12
N ILE A 115 11.83 -26.45 30.91
CA ILE A 115 10.79 -26.58 29.89
C ILE A 115 10.11 -27.94 30.10
N ASP A 116 8.81 -27.92 30.35
CA ASP A 116 8.02 -29.14 30.61
C ASP A 116 8.01 -30.08 29.39
N GLU A 117 7.77 -29.52 28.21
CA GLU A 117 7.68 -30.28 26.96
C GLU A 117 8.29 -29.49 25.79
N MET A 118 9.12 -30.17 25.01
CA MET A 118 9.69 -29.61 23.78
C MET A 118 9.07 -30.30 22.58
N VAL A 119 8.20 -29.57 21.87
CA VAL A 119 7.49 -30.08 20.69
C VAL A 119 8.26 -29.71 19.43
N ILE A 120 8.71 -30.72 18.69
CA ILE A 120 9.31 -30.52 17.37
C ILE A 120 8.21 -30.69 16.32
N PHE A 121 7.93 -29.64 15.57
CA PHE A 121 6.91 -29.68 14.52
C PHE A 121 7.38 -30.52 13.33
N ASN A 122 6.48 -31.39 12.87
CA ASN A 122 6.64 -32.11 11.62
C ASN A 122 6.58 -31.14 10.43
N ARG A 123 7.16 -31.55 9.30
CA ARG A 123 6.93 -30.82 8.06
C ARG A 123 5.47 -30.94 7.66
N LEU A 124 4.96 -29.91 6.98
CA LEU A 124 3.62 -29.98 6.41
C LEU A 124 3.61 -31.05 5.32
N SER A 125 2.78 -32.08 5.51
CA SER A 125 2.52 -33.08 4.47
C SER A 125 1.70 -32.44 3.33
N LYS A 126 1.61 -33.12 2.18
CA LYS A 126 0.78 -32.64 1.07
C LYS A 126 -0.69 -32.52 1.48
N GLU A 127 -1.16 -33.44 2.30
CA GLU A 127 -2.51 -33.44 2.87
C GLU A 127 -2.71 -32.26 3.81
N ALA A 128 -1.77 -32.02 4.72
CA ALA A 128 -1.82 -30.86 5.62
C ALA A 128 -1.78 -29.52 4.84
N LEU A 129 -1.02 -29.44 3.75
CA LEU A 129 -1.00 -28.27 2.88
C LEU A 129 -2.35 -28.05 2.20
N ARG A 130 -3.04 -29.10 1.75
CA ARG A 130 -4.41 -28.99 1.21
C ARG A 130 -5.38 -28.47 2.27
N ASP A 131 -5.31 -29.00 3.49
CA ASP A 131 -6.16 -28.53 4.58
C ASP A 131 -5.92 -27.05 4.89
N ILE A 132 -4.65 -26.61 4.86
CA ILE A 132 -4.30 -25.20 5.01
C ILE A 132 -4.86 -24.36 3.85
N VAL A 133 -4.75 -24.82 2.60
CA VAL A 133 -5.35 -24.15 1.44
C VAL A 133 -6.85 -24.01 1.63
N ASP A 134 -7.53 -25.06 2.08
CA ASP A 134 -8.98 -25.06 2.31
C ASP A 134 -9.40 -24.07 3.40
N VAL A 135 -8.66 -24.01 4.51
CA VAL A 135 -8.88 -23.00 5.56
C VAL A 135 -8.75 -21.59 4.98
N ARG A 136 -7.72 -21.33 4.17
CA ARG A 136 -7.51 -20.00 3.54
C ARG A 136 -8.59 -19.65 2.53
N LEU A 137 -9.00 -20.61 1.71
CA LEU A 137 -10.10 -20.40 0.75
C LEU A 137 -11.41 -20.10 1.48
N LYS A 138 -11.68 -20.80 2.58
CA LYS A 138 -12.87 -20.54 3.41
C LYS A 138 -12.85 -19.16 4.06
N GLU A 139 -11.71 -18.74 4.63
CA GLU A 139 -11.54 -17.37 5.16
C GLU A 139 -11.82 -16.30 4.09
N ILE A 140 -11.43 -16.58 2.85
CA ILE A 140 -11.71 -15.69 1.70
C ILE A 140 -13.20 -15.68 1.39
N GLU A 141 -13.83 -16.85 1.28
CA GLU A 141 -15.26 -16.95 0.99
C GLU A 141 -16.12 -16.23 2.05
N GLU A 142 -15.75 -16.36 3.33
CA GLU A 142 -16.38 -15.62 4.44
C GLU A 142 -16.26 -14.11 4.26
N ARG A 143 -15.09 -13.60 3.84
CA ARG A 143 -14.86 -12.17 3.55
C ARG A 143 -15.59 -11.68 2.29
N THR A 144 -15.82 -12.55 1.31
CA THR A 144 -16.53 -12.21 0.07
C THR A 144 -18.04 -12.49 0.13
N SER A 145 -18.54 -12.93 1.30
CA SER A 145 -19.93 -13.34 1.50
C SER A 145 -20.95 -12.24 1.17
N ASP A 146 -20.61 -10.96 1.41
CA ASP A 146 -21.42 -9.79 1.05
C ASP A 146 -21.73 -9.70 -0.45
N ARG A 147 -20.86 -10.25 -1.31
CA ARG A 147 -21.05 -10.30 -2.77
C ARG A 147 -21.68 -11.60 -3.26
N ARG A 148 -21.98 -12.54 -2.36
CA ARG A 148 -22.58 -13.86 -2.67
C ARG A 148 -21.83 -14.64 -3.77
N ILE A 149 -20.54 -14.39 -3.94
CA ILE A 149 -19.71 -15.12 -4.90
C ILE A 149 -19.19 -16.38 -4.22
N LYS A 150 -19.38 -17.53 -4.85
CA LYS A 150 -18.78 -18.80 -4.42
C LYS A 150 -17.49 -19.04 -5.18
N ILE A 151 -16.45 -19.57 -4.54
CA ILE A 151 -15.19 -19.86 -5.21
C ILE A 151 -15.04 -21.37 -5.29
N ASP A 152 -15.32 -21.93 -6.46
CA ASP A 152 -15.20 -23.35 -6.72
C ASP A 152 -13.79 -23.67 -7.24
N VAL A 153 -12.90 -24.00 -6.29
CA VAL A 153 -11.51 -24.40 -6.56
C VAL A 153 -11.43 -25.91 -6.67
N ASP A 154 -11.09 -26.41 -7.86
CA ASP A 154 -10.97 -27.85 -8.12
C ASP A 154 -9.79 -28.49 -7.36
N VAL A 155 -9.79 -29.81 -7.26
CA VAL A 155 -8.78 -30.56 -6.50
C VAL A 155 -7.37 -30.29 -7.04
N LYS A 156 -7.20 -30.16 -8.36
CA LYS A 156 -5.90 -29.91 -8.98
C LYS A 156 -5.38 -28.51 -8.66
N ALA A 157 -6.25 -27.52 -8.59
CA ALA A 157 -5.94 -26.16 -8.18
C ALA A 157 -5.56 -26.06 -6.70
N ARG A 158 -6.25 -26.80 -5.83
CA ARG A 158 -5.86 -26.92 -4.41
C ARG A 158 -4.47 -27.53 -4.27
N ASP A 159 -4.20 -28.61 -5.00
CA ASP A 159 -2.88 -29.24 -5.05
C ASP A 159 -1.80 -28.27 -5.51
N TRP A 160 -2.08 -27.57 -6.62
CA TRP A 160 -1.16 -26.62 -7.22
C TRP A 160 -0.84 -25.45 -6.29
N LEU A 161 -1.84 -24.95 -5.57
CA LEU A 161 -1.69 -23.91 -4.55
C LEU A 161 -0.85 -24.41 -3.38
N GLY A 162 -1.11 -25.63 -2.90
CA GLY A 162 -0.33 -26.24 -1.81
C GLY A 162 1.14 -26.44 -2.19
N GLU A 163 1.39 -27.00 -3.38
CA GLU A 163 2.75 -27.28 -3.87
C GLU A 163 3.58 -26.01 -4.09
N ARG A 164 2.99 -24.95 -4.63
CA ARG A 164 3.71 -23.68 -4.91
C ARG A 164 3.66 -22.66 -3.78
N GLY A 165 2.69 -22.80 -2.88
CA GLY A 165 2.54 -21.97 -1.69
C GLY A 165 3.36 -22.48 -0.50
N TYR A 166 4.00 -23.64 -0.65
CA TYR A 166 4.88 -24.23 0.34
C TYR A 166 6.34 -23.94 0.00
N ASP A 167 7.06 -23.46 1.01
CA ASP A 167 8.51 -23.38 0.99
C ASP A 167 9.05 -24.28 2.12
N PRO A 168 10.03 -25.17 1.87
CA PRO A 168 10.60 -26.02 2.90
C PRO A 168 11.18 -25.27 4.11
N ALA A 169 11.74 -24.07 3.91
CA ALA A 169 12.31 -23.24 4.96
C ALA A 169 11.27 -22.31 5.60
N TYR A 170 10.29 -21.80 4.83
CA TYR A 170 9.31 -20.82 5.31
C TYR A 170 7.90 -21.37 5.54
N GLY A 171 7.67 -22.66 5.33
CA GLY A 171 6.36 -23.31 5.45
C GLY A 171 5.34 -22.75 4.44
N ALA A 172 4.06 -22.74 4.83
CA ALA A 172 2.97 -22.19 4.00
C ALA A 172 2.88 -20.65 4.01
N ARG A 173 3.88 -19.92 4.52
CA ARG A 173 3.87 -18.44 4.53
C ARG A 173 3.72 -17.82 3.14
N PRO A 174 4.36 -18.35 2.06
CA PRO A 174 4.17 -17.84 0.71
C PRO A 174 2.75 -18.04 0.14
N LEU A 175 1.97 -18.99 0.69
CA LEU A 175 0.65 -19.36 0.19
C LEU A 175 -0.30 -18.17 0.12
N ASN A 176 -0.33 -17.31 1.14
CA ASN A 176 -1.20 -16.14 1.15
C ASN A 176 -0.91 -15.20 -0.04
N ARG A 177 0.37 -14.98 -0.32
CA ARG A 177 0.81 -14.15 -1.46
C ARG A 177 0.44 -14.81 -2.78
N LEU A 178 0.59 -16.13 -2.87
CA LEU A 178 0.22 -16.89 -4.06
C LEU A 178 -1.28 -16.82 -4.32
N ILE A 179 -2.12 -17.09 -3.32
CA ILE A 179 -3.59 -16.99 -3.42
C ILE A 179 -3.99 -15.56 -3.81
N GLN A 180 -3.43 -14.54 -3.16
CA GLN A 180 -3.72 -13.15 -3.52
C GLN A 180 -3.43 -12.87 -5.01
N LYS A 181 -2.22 -13.25 -5.45
CA LYS A 181 -1.75 -12.96 -6.82
C LYS A 181 -2.48 -13.75 -7.89
N LYS A 182 -2.76 -15.03 -7.64
CA LYS A 182 -3.22 -15.99 -8.65
C LYS A 182 -4.71 -16.27 -8.62
N LEU A 183 -5.38 -16.02 -7.49
CA LEU A 183 -6.82 -16.21 -7.34
C LEU A 183 -7.55 -14.87 -7.17
N LEU A 184 -7.22 -14.13 -6.12
CA LEU A 184 -8.01 -12.94 -5.73
C LEU A 184 -7.88 -11.79 -6.74
N ASN A 185 -6.67 -11.51 -7.22
CA ASN A 185 -6.46 -10.43 -8.19
C ASN A 185 -7.17 -10.72 -9.54
N PRO A 186 -7.06 -11.93 -10.14
CA PRO A 186 -7.85 -12.27 -11.33
C PRO A 186 -9.35 -12.26 -11.08
N LEU A 187 -9.83 -12.80 -9.95
CA LEU A 187 -11.23 -12.74 -9.58
C LEU A 187 -11.73 -11.30 -9.48
N ALA A 188 -10.98 -10.41 -8.84
CA ALA A 188 -11.32 -8.99 -8.76
C ALA A 188 -11.44 -8.35 -10.15
N ARG A 189 -10.53 -8.66 -11.09
CA ARG A 189 -10.61 -8.18 -12.47
C ARG A 189 -11.86 -8.68 -13.19
N LEU A 190 -12.20 -9.97 -13.05
CA LEU A 190 -13.39 -10.54 -13.66
C LEU A 190 -14.69 -10.01 -13.05
N LEU A 191 -14.66 -9.59 -11.79
CA LEU A 191 -15.77 -8.88 -11.18
C LEU A 191 -15.91 -7.45 -11.72
N ILE A 192 -14.78 -6.78 -11.99
CA ILE A 192 -14.75 -5.42 -12.56
C ILE A 192 -15.26 -5.42 -14.01
N ASP A 193 -14.84 -6.39 -14.83
CA ASP A 193 -15.22 -6.43 -16.26
C ASP A 193 -16.55 -7.16 -16.53
N GLY A 194 -17.22 -7.63 -15.48
CA GLY A 194 -18.49 -8.35 -15.54
C GLY A 194 -18.38 -9.80 -16.02
N GLY A 195 -17.15 -10.33 -16.15
CA GLY A 195 -16.89 -11.73 -16.45
C GLY A 195 -17.38 -12.70 -15.37
N ILE A 196 -17.50 -12.26 -14.12
CA ILE A 196 -18.18 -12.97 -13.02
C ILE A 196 -19.14 -12.00 -12.36
N ARG A 197 -20.37 -12.43 -12.05
CA ARG A 197 -21.41 -11.57 -11.46
C ARG A 197 -21.72 -11.93 -10.01
N THR A 198 -22.38 -11.02 -9.30
CA THR A 198 -22.84 -11.23 -7.92
C THR A 198 -23.76 -12.44 -7.85
N GLY A 199 -23.55 -13.34 -6.88
CA GLY A 199 -24.35 -14.56 -6.75
C GLY A 199 -23.84 -15.76 -7.56
N GLU A 200 -22.82 -15.57 -8.39
CA GLU A 200 -22.27 -16.63 -9.23
C GLU A 200 -21.12 -17.39 -8.56
N THR A 201 -20.82 -18.55 -9.15
CA THR A 201 -19.65 -19.34 -8.78
C THR A 201 -18.51 -19.02 -9.73
N ALA A 202 -17.38 -18.59 -9.17
CA ALA A 202 -16.10 -18.48 -9.87
C ALA A 202 -15.44 -19.86 -9.92
N LYS A 203 -15.30 -20.45 -11.11
CA LYS A 203 -14.57 -21.71 -11.26
C LYS A 203 -13.08 -21.46 -11.37
N VAL A 204 -12.30 -22.24 -10.65
CA VAL A 204 -10.84 -22.11 -10.61
C VAL A 204 -10.20 -23.46 -10.88
N THR A 205 -9.36 -23.52 -11.91
CA THR A 205 -8.65 -24.74 -12.31
C THR A 205 -7.18 -24.45 -12.57
N VAL A 206 -6.41 -25.51 -12.83
CA VAL A 206 -5.03 -25.40 -13.31
C VAL A 206 -4.99 -25.69 -14.80
N GLU A 207 -4.35 -24.81 -15.55
CA GLU A 207 -4.14 -25.00 -16.99
C GLU A 207 -2.67 -24.93 -17.36
N ARG A 208 -2.32 -25.55 -18.49
CA ARG A 208 -0.99 -25.43 -19.09
C ARG A 208 -1.00 -24.26 -20.07
N LEU A 209 -0.19 -23.25 -19.78
CA LEU A 209 0.00 -22.07 -20.62
C LEU A 209 0.76 -22.44 -21.90
N PRO A 210 0.68 -21.60 -22.96
CA PRO A 210 1.45 -21.80 -24.20
C PRO A 210 2.98 -21.87 -23.99
N SER A 211 3.47 -21.28 -22.91
CA SER A 211 4.88 -21.38 -22.48
C SER A 211 5.29 -22.78 -21.98
N GLY A 212 4.33 -23.70 -21.80
CA GLY A 212 4.54 -25.03 -21.24
C GLY A 212 4.42 -25.10 -19.72
N GLU A 213 4.37 -23.96 -19.03
CA GLU A 213 4.17 -23.87 -17.58
C GLU A 213 2.71 -24.09 -17.19
N THR A 214 2.46 -24.46 -15.93
CA THR A 214 1.10 -24.59 -15.38
C THR A 214 0.78 -23.42 -14.47
N ASP A 215 -0.42 -22.85 -14.61
CA ASP A 215 -0.89 -21.71 -13.82
C ASP A 215 -2.34 -21.88 -13.37
N LEU A 216 -2.70 -21.14 -12.32
CA LEU A 216 -4.07 -21.07 -11.83
C LEU A 216 -4.89 -20.14 -12.75
N VAL A 217 -6.04 -20.62 -13.21
CA VAL A 217 -6.95 -19.87 -14.08
C VAL A 217 -8.28 -19.71 -13.36
N VAL A 218 -8.71 -18.46 -13.19
CA VAL A 218 -10.07 -18.12 -12.78
C VAL A 218 -10.89 -17.95 -14.05
N HIS A 219 -11.90 -18.80 -14.21
CA HIS A 219 -12.74 -18.81 -15.40
C HIS A 219 -13.77 -17.70 -15.34
N ARG A 220 -13.94 -17.01 -16.46
CA ARG A 220 -15.07 -16.10 -16.64
C ARG A 220 -16.32 -16.90 -16.95
N ASN A 221 -17.46 -16.48 -16.42
CA ASN A 221 -18.78 -17.01 -16.74
C ASN A 221 -19.41 -16.28 -17.94
N HIS A 222 -18.99 -15.04 -18.19
CA HIS A 222 -19.54 -14.18 -19.23
C HIS A 222 -18.47 -13.59 -20.13
N GLU A 223 -18.82 -13.40 -21.39
CA GLU A 223 -18.00 -12.68 -22.36
C GLU A 223 -17.90 -11.18 -22.01
N PRO A 224 -16.75 -10.54 -22.25
CA PRO A 224 -16.58 -9.11 -22.04
C PRO A 224 -17.70 -8.29 -22.69
N GLY A 225 -18.27 -7.35 -21.94
CA GLY A 225 -19.24 -6.38 -22.47
C GLY A 225 -20.70 -6.84 -22.54
N THR A 226 -21.04 -8.05 -22.06
CA THR A 226 -22.41 -8.59 -22.05
C THR A 226 -23.25 -8.24 -20.82
N ALA A 227 -22.73 -7.43 -19.90
CA ALA A 227 -23.48 -6.97 -18.72
C ALA A 227 -24.59 -5.98 -19.11
N SER A 228 -25.82 -6.19 -18.62
CA SER A 228 -26.92 -5.24 -18.85
C SER A 228 -26.67 -3.91 -18.13
N THR A 229 -27.29 -2.83 -18.60
CA THR A 229 -27.15 -1.48 -18.01
C THR A 229 -27.55 -1.45 -16.53
N GLU A 230 -28.57 -2.22 -16.12
CA GLU A 230 -28.96 -2.36 -14.71
C GLU A 230 -27.95 -3.15 -13.88
N GLU A 231 -27.30 -4.18 -14.45
CA GLU A 231 -26.25 -4.95 -13.78
C GLU A 231 -24.95 -4.14 -13.63
N LYS A 232 -24.58 -3.33 -14.63
CA LYS A 232 -23.46 -2.39 -14.53
C LYS A 232 -23.67 -1.39 -13.39
N ASN A 233 -24.88 -0.82 -13.30
CA ASN A 233 -25.24 0.09 -12.22
C ASN A 233 -25.20 -0.59 -10.84
N LEU A 234 -25.63 -1.86 -10.71
CA LEU A 234 -25.60 -2.59 -9.43
C LEU A 234 -24.18 -2.97 -8.98
N ILE A 235 -23.28 -3.23 -9.93
CA ILE A 235 -21.85 -3.51 -9.67
C ILE A 235 -21.14 -2.21 -9.26
N GLU A 236 -21.42 -1.10 -9.96
CA GLU A 236 -20.88 0.23 -9.66
C GLU A 236 -21.41 0.79 -8.33
N GLU A 237 -22.70 0.60 -7.99
CA GLU A 237 -23.28 1.09 -6.73
C GLU A 237 -22.81 0.33 -5.48
N LYS A 238 -22.36 -0.92 -5.61
CA LYS A 238 -22.04 -1.79 -4.45
C LYS A 238 -20.55 -2.08 -4.25
N MET A 239 -19.68 -1.56 -5.10
CA MET A 239 -18.23 -1.62 -4.88
C MET A 239 -17.78 -0.38 -4.12
N ALA A 240 -17.64 -0.50 -2.80
CA ALA A 240 -16.82 0.46 -2.06
C ALA A 240 -15.43 0.53 -2.72
N PRO A 241 -14.89 1.73 -2.98
CA PRO A 241 -13.57 1.87 -3.56
C PRO A 241 -12.54 1.12 -2.71
N VAL A 242 -11.66 0.35 -3.34
CA VAL A 242 -10.55 -0.27 -2.61
C VAL A 242 -9.56 0.85 -2.29
N VAL A 243 -9.60 1.29 -1.04
CA VAL A 243 -8.78 2.37 -0.49
C VAL A 243 -7.78 1.82 0.51
N ILE A 244 -6.64 2.50 0.60
CA ILE A 244 -5.62 2.28 1.62
C ILE A 244 -5.69 3.46 2.57
N HIS A 245 -5.76 3.17 3.87
CA HIS A 245 -5.69 4.17 4.92
C HIS A 245 -4.32 4.16 5.57
N LEU A 246 -3.71 5.34 5.70
CA LEU A 246 -2.53 5.57 6.53
C LEU A 246 -2.95 6.38 7.75
N GLU A 247 -2.49 5.97 8.93
CA GLU A 247 -2.72 6.69 10.18
C GLU A 247 -1.40 6.79 10.94
N HIS A 248 -0.97 8.03 11.21
CA HIS A 248 0.22 8.32 11.99
C HIS A 248 -0.16 8.44 13.48
N PRO A 249 0.71 8.07 14.44
CA PRO A 249 0.43 8.17 15.88
C PRO A 249 0.02 9.55 16.39
N SER A 250 0.35 10.62 15.67
CA SER A 250 -0.11 11.98 15.98
C SER A 250 -1.60 12.22 15.70
N GLY A 251 -2.28 11.28 15.04
CA GLY A 251 -3.66 11.43 14.56
C GLY A 251 -3.78 11.93 13.12
N SER A 252 -2.67 12.18 12.43
CA SER A 252 -2.67 12.56 11.00
C SER A 252 -3.02 11.36 10.13
N LYS A 253 -3.80 11.58 9.07
CA LYS A 253 -4.38 10.50 8.24
C LYS A 253 -4.22 10.79 6.76
N ALA A 254 -4.13 9.74 5.95
CA ALA A 254 -4.24 9.84 4.50
C ALA A 254 -5.04 8.66 3.93
N GLU A 255 -5.72 8.90 2.81
CA GLU A 255 -6.45 7.88 2.05
C GLU A 255 -5.94 7.84 0.61
N ILE A 256 -5.72 6.63 0.09
CA ILE A 256 -5.27 6.41 -1.28
C ILE A 256 -6.19 5.39 -1.95
N ALA A 257 -6.87 5.79 -3.03
CA ALA A 257 -7.60 4.86 -3.88
C ALA A 257 -6.64 4.03 -4.73
N LEU A 258 -6.82 2.70 -4.79
CA LEU A 258 -6.02 1.85 -5.68
C LEU A 258 -6.19 2.21 -7.16
N PHE A 259 -7.37 2.70 -7.53
CA PHE A 259 -7.59 3.23 -8.87
C PHE A 259 -6.83 4.55 -9.05
N GLY A 260 -5.90 4.55 -10.00
CA GLY A 260 -4.98 5.64 -10.27
C GLY A 260 -3.88 5.84 -9.23
N SER A 261 -3.83 5.03 -8.16
CA SER A 261 -3.10 5.36 -6.91
C SER A 261 -3.40 6.78 -6.42
N THR A 262 -4.64 7.22 -6.58
CA THR A 262 -5.02 8.61 -6.34
C THR A 262 -5.11 8.84 -4.83
N LEU A 263 -4.27 9.73 -4.29
CA LEU A 263 -4.43 10.18 -2.92
C LEU A 263 -5.70 11.05 -2.82
N THR A 264 -6.67 10.64 -2.01
CA THR A 264 -8.01 11.24 -1.94
C THR A 264 -8.27 12.02 -0.66
N SER A 265 -7.44 11.85 0.37
CA SER A 265 -7.57 12.59 1.64
C SER A 265 -6.20 12.73 2.30
N TRP A 266 -5.98 13.87 2.94
CA TRP A 266 -4.87 14.11 3.86
C TRP A 266 -5.33 15.04 4.99
N VAL A 267 -5.46 14.49 6.19
CA VAL A 267 -5.94 15.19 7.37
C VAL A 267 -4.77 15.45 8.32
N VAL A 268 -4.59 16.71 8.71
CA VAL A 268 -3.62 17.15 9.72
C VAL A 268 -4.34 18.08 10.69
N ASP A 269 -4.21 17.81 11.99
CA ASP A 269 -4.89 18.54 13.07
C ASP A 269 -6.42 18.63 12.86
N GLY A 270 -7.01 17.53 12.38
CA GLY A 270 -8.46 17.43 12.12
C GLY A 270 -8.96 18.23 10.90
N LYS A 271 -8.08 18.90 10.16
CA LYS A 271 -8.43 19.63 8.92
C LYS A 271 -8.02 18.84 7.69
N GLU A 272 -8.96 18.63 6.77
CA GLU A 272 -8.70 18.10 5.43
C GLU A 272 -7.90 19.12 4.61
N ARG A 273 -6.88 18.63 3.89
CA ARG A 273 -5.97 19.44 3.07
C ARG A 273 -6.14 19.18 1.58
N ILE A 274 -6.72 18.04 1.22
CA ILE A 274 -6.86 17.60 -0.17
C ILE A 274 -8.32 17.63 -0.58
N PHE A 275 -8.59 18.35 -1.67
CA PHE A 275 -9.94 18.53 -2.18
C PHE A 275 -10.32 17.36 -3.09
N VAL A 276 -11.48 16.75 -2.85
CA VAL A 276 -12.15 15.82 -3.76
C VAL A 276 -13.58 16.29 -3.97
N SER A 277 -14.01 16.39 -5.23
CA SER A 277 -15.38 16.79 -5.54
C SER A 277 -16.39 15.79 -4.95
N LYS A 278 -17.52 16.30 -4.47
CA LYS A 278 -18.65 15.46 -4.03
C LYS A 278 -19.28 14.66 -5.18
N LEU A 279 -19.10 15.09 -6.43
CA LEU A 279 -19.57 14.41 -7.63
C LEU A 279 -18.50 13.50 -8.27
N ALA A 280 -17.32 13.39 -7.65
CA ALA A 280 -16.25 12.55 -8.14
C ALA A 280 -16.68 11.07 -8.21
N LYS A 281 -16.45 10.44 -9.36
CA LYS A 281 -16.62 9.00 -9.51
C LYS A 281 -15.48 8.27 -8.81
N ARG A 282 -15.81 7.25 -8.02
CA ARG A 282 -14.87 6.43 -7.23
C ARG A 282 -14.98 4.93 -7.55
N ASP A 283 -15.83 4.57 -8.50
CA ASP A 283 -16.08 3.20 -8.98
C ASP A 283 -14.98 2.68 -9.94
N GLY A 284 -14.04 3.54 -10.34
CA GLY A 284 -12.99 3.22 -11.32
C GLY A 284 -13.44 3.36 -12.77
N SER A 285 -14.63 3.90 -13.04
CA SER A 285 -15.10 4.20 -14.40
C SER A 285 -14.30 5.29 -15.09
N LYS A 286 -13.69 6.21 -14.32
CA LYS A 286 -12.87 7.33 -14.78
C LYS A 286 -11.98 7.86 -13.65
N ALA A 287 -10.95 8.63 -14.01
CA ALA A 287 -10.10 9.33 -13.05
C ALA A 287 -10.91 10.12 -12.03
N ILE A 288 -10.49 10.05 -10.75
CA ILE A 288 -11.15 10.73 -9.63
C ILE A 288 -11.01 12.25 -9.81
N ARG A 289 -12.12 12.97 -9.68
CA ARG A 289 -12.14 14.44 -9.69
C ARG A 289 -11.67 15.00 -8.35
N GLY A 290 -10.39 15.29 -8.26
CA GLY A 290 -9.74 15.79 -7.06
C GLY A 290 -8.69 14.82 -6.54
N GLY A 291 -8.15 15.10 -5.36
CA GLY A 291 -7.08 14.31 -4.79
C GLY A 291 -5.70 14.75 -5.29
N ILE A 292 -4.83 13.77 -5.53
CA ILE A 292 -3.57 13.93 -6.26
C ILE A 292 -3.52 12.92 -7.42
N PRO A 293 -4.25 13.13 -8.52
CA PRO A 293 -4.13 12.29 -9.70
C PRO A 293 -2.72 12.33 -10.31
N ILE A 294 -2.23 11.17 -10.74
CA ILE A 294 -0.92 11.06 -11.41
C ILE A 294 -1.13 11.16 -12.93
N CYS A 295 -0.62 12.24 -13.52
CA CYS A 295 -0.55 12.39 -14.97
C CYS A 295 0.69 11.68 -15.48
N PHE A 296 0.55 10.62 -16.27
CA PHE A 296 1.66 9.89 -16.90
C PHE A 296 1.13 8.99 -18.02
N PRO A 297 1.83 8.84 -19.16
CA PRO A 297 3.14 9.40 -19.52
C PRO A 297 3.03 10.73 -20.27
N ILE A 298 1.85 11.35 -20.31
CA ILE A 298 1.64 12.65 -20.95
C ILE A 298 0.88 13.60 -20.02
N PHE A 299 1.07 14.90 -20.23
CA PHE A 299 0.26 15.95 -19.61
C PHE A 299 -0.58 16.65 -20.68
N GLY A 300 -1.86 16.90 -20.38
CA GLY A 300 -2.82 17.38 -21.37
C GLY A 300 -3.06 16.33 -22.46
N THR A 301 -3.40 16.78 -23.66
CA THR A 301 -3.41 15.96 -24.88
C THR A 301 -2.11 16.18 -25.67
N LYS A 302 -1.68 15.17 -26.43
CA LYS A 302 -0.52 15.26 -27.32
C LYS A 302 -0.93 14.71 -28.69
N GLU A 303 -0.69 15.46 -29.76
CA GLU A 303 -1.04 15.02 -31.12
C GLU A 303 -0.29 13.75 -31.53
N THR A 304 0.93 13.57 -31.01
CA THR A 304 1.83 12.47 -31.35
C THR A 304 1.57 11.18 -30.55
N VAL A 305 0.74 11.24 -29.50
CA VAL A 305 0.49 10.10 -28.61
C VAL A 305 -1.02 9.95 -28.42
N SER A 306 -1.60 8.89 -28.97
CA SER A 306 -3.04 8.62 -28.95
C SER A 306 -3.53 8.08 -27.59
N LEU A 307 -3.25 8.83 -26.53
CA LEU A 307 -3.70 8.56 -25.17
C LEU A 307 -4.77 9.57 -24.73
N PRO A 308 -5.63 9.20 -23.77
CA PRO A 308 -6.55 10.16 -23.17
C PRO A 308 -5.77 11.30 -22.50
N GLN A 309 -6.45 12.43 -22.30
CA GLN A 309 -5.88 13.58 -21.63
C GLN A 309 -5.25 13.18 -20.28
N HIS A 310 -4.00 13.57 -20.07
CA HIS A 310 -3.15 13.24 -18.92
C HIS A 310 -2.69 11.76 -18.79
N GLY A 311 -2.83 11.00 -19.87
CA GLY A 311 -2.32 9.63 -19.95
C GLY A 311 -3.16 8.61 -19.17
N PHE A 312 -2.55 7.47 -18.88
CA PHE A 312 -3.24 6.28 -18.37
C PHE A 312 -3.05 6.02 -16.87
N ALA A 313 -2.04 6.62 -16.22
CA ALA A 313 -1.69 6.29 -14.84
C ALA A 313 -2.86 6.46 -13.86
N ARG A 314 -3.57 7.59 -13.93
CA ARG A 314 -4.78 7.89 -13.13
C ARG A 314 -6.04 7.12 -13.52
N ASN A 315 -5.99 6.34 -14.61
CA ASN A 315 -7.12 5.57 -15.15
C ASN A 315 -6.89 4.05 -15.04
N THR A 316 -5.88 3.62 -14.30
CA THR A 316 -5.49 2.20 -14.18
C THR A 316 -5.48 1.79 -12.71
N TYR A 317 -5.82 0.55 -12.40
CA TYR A 317 -5.62 -0.01 -11.05
C TYR A 317 -4.15 -0.34 -10.81
N TRP A 318 -3.62 0.15 -9.69
CA TRP A 318 -2.24 -0.11 -9.28
C TRP A 318 -2.16 -1.30 -8.33
N GLU A 319 -1.00 -1.96 -8.32
CA GLU A 319 -0.69 -3.07 -7.44
C GLU A 319 -0.22 -2.53 -6.08
N TYR A 320 -0.83 -2.96 -4.98
CA TYR A 320 -0.30 -2.70 -3.64
C TYR A 320 0.97 -3.52 -3.41
N LEU A 321 2.09 -2.84 -3.14
CA LEU A 321 3.40 -3.48 -2.96
C LEU A 321 3.78 -3.67 -1.49
N GLY A 322 3.11 -2.98 -0.57
CA GLY A 322 3.34 -3.09 0.86
C GLY A 322 3.31 -1.75 1.59
N ILE A 323 3.22 -1.84 2.92
CA ILE A 323 3.36 -0.73 3.85
C ILE A 323 4.67 -0.90 4.62
N VAL A 324 5.35 0.21 4.87
CA VAL A 324 6.55 0.30 5.70
C VAL A 324 6.26 1.32 6.78
N THR A 325 6.45 0.93 8.03
CA THR A 325 6.27 1.82 9.18
C THR A 325 7.60 1.95 9.89
N ASP A 326 7.99 3.18 10.17
CA ASP A 326 9.09 3.56 11.04
C ASP A 326 8.53 4.51 12.12
N ASN A 327 9.26 4.76 13.21
CA ASN A 327 8.75 5.43 14.41
C ASN A 327 8.06 6.79 14.13
N ASP A 328 8.46 7.50 13.08
CA ASP A 328 7.93 8.84 12.73
C ASP A 328 7.25 8.90 11.34
N LYS A 329 7.11 7.77 10.63
CA LYS A 329 6.63 7.74 9.24
C LYS A 329 5.83 6.49 8.92
N VAL A 330 4.75 6.67 8.19
CA VAL A 330 3.95 5.57 7.61
C VAL A 330 3.99 5.70 6.10
N SER A 331 4.58 4.72 5.42
CA SER A 331 4.77 4.75 3.97
C SER A 331 4.08 3.59 3.29
N VAL A 332 3.41 3.83 2.17
CA VAL A 332 2.87 2.77 1.29
C VAL A 332 3.48 2.86 -0.09
N ARG A 333 3.70 1.71 -0.72
CA ARG A 333 4.21 1.60 -2.09
C ARG A 333 3.16 0.96 -2.99
N LEU A 334 2.94 1.58 -4.14
CA LEU A 334 2.05 1.11 -5.20
C LEU A 334 2.82 0.98 -6.52
N GLY A 335 2.48 -0.02 -7.32
CA GLY A 335 3.16 -0.34 -8.57
C GLY A 335 2.24 -0.28 -9.79
N LEU A 336 2.74 0.29 -10.87
CA LEU A 336 2.16 0.20 -12.21
C LEU A 336 3.24 -0.28 -13.18
N LYS A 337 2.89 -1.29 -13.97
CA LYS A 337 3.69 -1.79 -15.08
C LYS A 337 2.84 -1.89 -16.33
N ASP A 338 3.53 -2.00 -17.45
CA ASP A 338 2.96 -2.11 -18.78
C ASP A 338 1.89 -3.23 -18.91
N THR A 339 2.11 -4.39 -18.30
CA THR A 339 1.16 -5.52 -18.29
C THR A 339 -0.19 -5.26 -17.57
N GLN A 340 -0.34 -4.10 -16.91
CA GLN A 340 -1.62 -3.66 -16.32
C GLN A 340 -2.41 -2.72 -17.24
N LEU A 341 -1.83 -2.26 -18.34
CA LEU A 341 -2.47 -1.31 -19.25
C LEU A 341 -3.45 -2.03 -20.20
N SER A 342 -4.44 -1.28 -20.68
CA SER A 342 -5.31 -1.75 -21.76
C SER A 342 -4.51 -1.91 -23.07
N GLN A 343 -5.03 -2.71 -24.00
CA GLN A 343 -4.36 -2.93 -25.28
C GLN A 343 -4.23 -1.62 -26.08
N GLU A 344 -5.22 -0.74 -26.00
CA GLU A 344 -5.23 0.57 -26.64
C GLU A 344 -4.12 1.46 -26.08
N ALA A 345 -3.98 1.51 -24.74
CA ALA A 345 -2.92 2.26 -24.09
C ALA A 345 -1.53 1.69 -24.43
N ARG A 346 -1.39 0.36 -24.53
CA ARG A 346 -0.14 -0.29 -24.98
C ARG A 346 0.20 0.04 -26.42
N ASN A 347 -0.78 0.07 -27.31
CA ASN A 347 -0.56 0.42 -28.71
C ASN A 347 -0.17 1.89 -28.87
N ALA A 348 -0.77 2.78 -28.08
CA ALA A 348 -0.50 4.22 -28.12
C ALA A 348 0.84 4.60 -27.47
N TRP A 349 1.32 3.82 -26.50
CA TRP A 349 2.60 4.05 -25.82
C TRP A 349 3.28 2.69 -25.52
N PRO A 350 4.01 2.12 -26.50
CA PRO A 350 4.45 0.72 -26.50
C PRO A 350 5.78 0.47 -25.77
N HIS A 351 5.96 1.07 -24.58
CA HIS A 351 7.21 0.97 -23.82
C HIS A 351 7.10 0.04 -22.60
N SER A 352 8.15 -0.72 -22.30
CA SER A 352 8.24 -1.50 -21.07
C SER A 352 8.74 -0.63 -19.92
N PHE A 353 8.02 -0.64 -18.80
CA PHE A 353 8.34 0.22 -17.66
C PHE A 353 7.86 -0.37 -16.34
N ARG A 354 8.45 0.16 -15.26
CA ARG A 354 7.95 -0.01 -13.91
C ARG A 354 7.89 1.33 -13.21
N LEU A 355 6.68 1.76 -12.86
CA LEU A 355 6.42 2.97 -12.09
C LEU A 355 6.03 2.57 -10.66
N ILE A 356 6.78 3.06 -9.68
CA ILE A 356 6.50 2.88 -8.26
C ILE A 356 6.10 4.23 -7.69
N TYR A 357 4.92 4.29 -7.08
CA TYR A 357 4.44 5.46 -6.35
C TYR A 357 4.54 5.17 -4.85
N THR A 358 5.27 6.01 -4.13
CA THR A 358 5.44 5.92 -2.68
C THR A 358 4.76 7.11 -2.04
N VAL A 359 3.86 6.84 -1.10
CA VAL A 359 3.20 7.87 -0.28
C VAL A 359 3.68 7.71 1.14
N THR A 360 4.27 8.76 1.71
CA THR A 360 4.80 8.78 3.07
C THR A 360 4.08 9.85 3.89
N LEU A 361 3.42 9.42 4.96
CA LEU A 361 2.73 10.28 5.91
C LEU A 361 3.59 10.46 7.17
N THR A 362 3.70 11.70 7.63
CA THR A 362 4.31 12.06 8.92
C THR A 362 3.30 12.81 9.79
N LYS A 363 3.75 13.36 10.93
CA LYS A 363 2.92 14.21 11.79
C LYS A 363 2.25 15.37 11.03
N ASN A 364 2.98 16.10 10.19
CA ASN A 364 2.46 17.32 9.54
C ASN A 364 2.81 17.41 8.06
N SER A 365 3.41 16.37 7.48
CA SER A 365 3.77 16.34 6.07
C SER A 365 3.28 15.08 5.36
N LEU A 366 3.12 15.23 4.05
CA LEU A 366 2.78 14.20 3.10
C LEU A 366 3.77 14.26 1.93
N GLU A 367 4.59 13.23 1.79
CA GLU A 367 5.53 13.08 0.69
C GLU A 367 4.98 12.07 -0.32
N THR A 368 5.07 12.42 -1.60
CA THR A 368 4.63 11.57 -2.70
C THR A 368 5.72 11.49 -3.77
N VAL A 369 6.23 10.29 -4.03
CA VAL A 369 7.40 10.05 -4.88
C VAL A 369 7.09 9.02 -5.95
N CYS A 370 7.36 9.38 -7.20
CA CYS A 370 7.33 8.51 -8.37
C CYS A 370 8.74 8.05 -8.72
N THR A 371 8.96 6.74 -8.76
CA THR A 371 10.19 6.11 -9.28
C THR A 371 9.83 5.32 -10.54
N LEU A 372 10.27 5.82 -11.70
CA LEU A 372 10.08 5.22 -13.00
C LEU A 372 11.36 4.52 -13.45
N LYS A 373 11.28 3.24 -13.75
CA LYS A 373 12.34 2.50 -14.42
C LYS A 373 11.94 2.27 -15.88
N ASN A 374 12.82 2.62 -16.80
CA ASN A 374 12.73 2.18 -18.19
C ASN A 374 13.24 0.73 -18.27
N GLU A 375 12.36 -0.19 -18.65
CA GLU A 375 12.69 -1.61 -18.81
C GLU A 375 12.91 -2.02 -20.27
N ASP A 376 12.82 -1.06 -21.20
CA ASP A 376 13.29 -1.21 -22.59
C ASP A 376 14.82 -1.02 -22.69
N GLU A 377 15.35 -1.36 -23.86
CA GLU A 377 16.71 -1.01 -24.28
C GLU A 377 16.78 0.43 -24.83
N ASP A 378 15.71 0.88 -25.48
CA ASP A 378 15.63 2.19 -26.11
C ASP A 378 15.26 3.31 -25.13
N THR A 379 15.59 4.55 -25.51
CA THR A 379 15.14 5.74 -24.78
C THR A 379 13.67 6.02 -25.09
N PHE A 380 12.85 6.28 -24.06
CA PHE A 380 11.52 6.86 -24.25
C PHE A 380 11.39 8.25 -23.65
N GLU A 381 10.39 8.97 -24.14
CA GLU A 381 10.01 10.29 -23.66
C GLU A 381 8.70 10.22 -22.88
N PHE A 382 8.62 10.99 -21.80
CA PHE A 382 7.41 11.11 -20.99
C PHE A 382 7.27 12.50 -20.36
N ASN A 383 6.04 12.86 -20.02
CA ASN A 383 5.74 13.89 -19.04
C ASN A 383 5.16 13.23 -17.80
N THR A 384 5.32 13.89 -16.66
CA THR A 384 4.62 13.49 -15.44
C THR A 384 4.27 14.69 -14.59
N LEU A 385 3.14 14.61 -13.90
CA LEU A 385 2.68 15.66 -13.01
C LEU A 385 1.78 15.08 -11.92
N LEU A 386 1.98 15.56 -10.70
CA LEU A 386 1.14 15.29 -9.55
C LEU A 386 0.08 16.40 -9.47
N HIS A 387 -1.14 16.08 -9.87
CA HIS A 387 -2.22 17.04 -10.06
C HIS A 387 -2.89 17.40 -8.73
N THR A 388 -2.16 18.02 -7.80
CA THR A 388 -2.60 18.23 -6.41
C THR A 388 -3.74 19.24 -6.30
N TYR A 389 -4.90 18.79 -5.81
CA TYR A 389 -6.05 19.63 -5.46
C TYR A 389 -6.02 19.98 -3.98
N PHE A 390 -5.80 21.25 -3.64
CA PHE A 390 -5.84 21.71 -2.25
C PHE A 390 -7.23 22.19 -1.85
N VAL A 391 -7.66 21.87 -0.63
CA VAL A 391 -8.84 22.51 -0.01
C VAL A 391 -8.49 23.94 0.35
N VAL A 392 -9.33 24.88 -0.05
CA VAL A 392 -9.27 26.27 0.38
C VAL A 392 -10.67 26.74 0.82
N PRO A 393 -10.83 27.54 1.88
CA PRO A 393 -12.15 28.01 2.28
C PRO A 393 -12.77 29.01 1.30
N ASP A 394 -11.91 29.80 0.64
CA ASP A 394 -12.29 30.84 -0.29
C ASP A 394 -11.15 31.08 -1.28
N ILE A 395 -11.34 30.65 -2.53
CA ILE A 395 -10.36 30.77 -3.61
C ILE A 395 -9.85 32.21 -3.82
N THR A 396 -10.67 33.22 -3.51
CA THR A 396 -10.29 34.63 -3.69
C THR A 396 -9.28 35.13 -2.66
N LYS A 397 -9.10 34.38 -1.56
CA LYS A 397 -8.15 34.70 -0.48
C LYS A 397 -6.84 33.92 -0.57
N VAL A 398 -6.75 32.99 -1.52
CA VAL A 398 -5.55 32.17 -1.72
C VAL A 398 -4.42 33.04 -2.24
N GLN A 399 -3.21 32.82 -1.70
CA GLN A 399 -1.99 33.42 -2.22
C GLN A 399 -0.94 32.35 -2.49
N ILE A 400 -0.40 32.32 -3.71
CA ILE A 400 0.66 31.39 -4.11
C ILE A 400 1.94 32.20 -4.29
N GLN A 401 3.01 31.80 -3.59
CA GLN A 401 4.33 32.41 -3.69
C GLN A 401 5.34 31.43 -4.31
N GLY A 402 6.44 31.98 -4.81
CA GLY A 402 7.53 31.21 -5.40
C GLY A 402 7.46 31.07 -6.92
N LEU A 403 6.60 31.85 -7.58
CA LEU A 403 6.42 31.85 -9.03
C LEU A 403 6.86 33.17 -9.70
N THR A 404 7.27 34.17 -8.92
CA THR A 404 7.77 35.44 -9.43
C THR A 404 8.93 35.23 -10.39
N SER A 405 8.94 35.97 -11.50
CA SER A 405 9.95 35.89 -12.55
C SER A 405 10.00 34.55 -13.29
N CYS A 406 9.05 33.63 -13.07
CA CYS A 406 8.90 32.45 -13.90
C CYS A 406 8.14 32.80 -15.19
N GLU A 407 8.58 32.25 -16.32
CA GLU A 407 7.80 32.23 -17.56
C GLU A 407 6.65 31.23 -17.40
N TYR A 408 5.45 31.61 -17.84
CA TYR A 408 4.32 30.71 -17.92
C TYR A 408 3.60 30.77 -19.26
N ILE A 409 2.94 29.65 -19.60
CA ILE A 409 1.99 29.53 -20.70
C ILE A 409 0.59 29.57 -20.11
N ASP A 410 -0.25 30.53 -20.54
CA ASP A 410 -1.64 30.66 -20.13
C ASP A 410 -2.57 30.00 -21.14
N LYS A 411 -3.14 28.84 -20.78
CA LYS A 411 -4.03 28.09 -21.67
C LYS A 411 -5.42 28.74 -21.81
N VAL A 412 -5.84 29.56 -20.87
CA VAL A 412 -7.09 30.33 -20.99
C VAL A 412 -6.95 31.38 -22.10
N GLN A 413 -5.75 31.93 -22.26
CA GLN A 413 -5.42 32.89 -23.32
C GLN A 413 -4.78 32.23 -24.56
N GLY A 414 -5.24 31.03 -24.92
CA GLY A 414 -4.80 30.35 -26.16
C GLY A 414 -3.31 29.98 -26.18
N GLY A 415 -2.68 29.82 -25.03
CA GLY A 415 -1.26 29.48 -24.91
C GLY A 415 -0.32 30.70 -24.93
N ALA A 416 -0.83 31.89 -24.64
CA ALA A 416 -0.01 33.10 -24.51
C ALA A 416 1.12 32.91 -23.48
N LYS A 417 2.32 33.38 -23.82
CA LYS A 417 3.48 33.36 -22.92
C LYS A 417 3.60 34.69 -22.18
N ALA A 418 3.87 34.62 -20.88
CA ALA A 418 4.09 35.80 -20.07
C ALA A 418 5.09 35.51 -18.93
N LEU A 419 5.63 36.58 -18.34
CA LEU A 419 6.46 36.53 -17.16
C LEU A 419 5.62 36.92 -15.94
N GLU A 420 5.67 36.12 -14.87
CA GLU A 420 5.00 36.45 -13.63
C GLU A 420 5.70 37.60 -12.92
N LYS A 421 4.95 38.65 -12.63
CA LYS A 421 5.48 39.86 -11.97
C LYS A 421 5.05 39.96 -10.51
N ASN A 422 4.02 39.20 -10.13
CA ASN A 422 3.48 39.27 -8.79
C ASN A 422 4.29 38.36 -7.85
N GLU A 423 4.65 38.89 -6.69
CA GLU A 423 5.25 38.07 -5.62
C GLU A 423 4.27 37.06 -5.04
N LYS A 424 3.00 37.46 -5.01
CA LYS A 424 1.88 36.65 -4.54
C LYS A 424 0.81 36.59 -5.63
N ILE A 425 0.55 35.40 -6.14
CA ILE A 425 -0.52 35.18 -7.12
C ILE A 425 -1.83 34.97 -6.38
N THR A 426 -2.87 35.69 -6.80
CA THR A 426 -4.24 35.54 -6.33
C THR A 426 -5.13 35.04 -7.48
N ILE A 427 -6.22 34.36 -7.13
CA ILE A 427 -7.15 33.78 -8.11
C ILE A 427 -8.49 34.52 -8.03
N SER A 428 -8.84 35.24 -9.10
CA SER A 428 -10.09 36.00 -9.22
C SER A 428 -10.89 35.70 -10.49
N GLN A 429 -10.40 34.75 -11.29
CA GLN A 429 -10.97 34.31 -12.57
C GLN A 429 -10.44 32.91 -12.90
N GLU A 430 -10.87 32.34 -14.03
CA GLU A 430 -10.29 31.09 -14.55
C GLU A 430 -8.78 31.24 -14.73
N VAL A 431 -8.05 30.23 -14.27
CA VAL A 431 -6.60 30.14 -14.43
C VAL A 431 -6.24 28.72 -14.89
N ASP A 432 -5.35 28.64 -15.87
CA ASP A 432 -4.73 27.40 -16.33
C ASP A 432 -3.34 27.76 -16.87
N ARG A 433 -2.38 27.88 -15.94
CA ARG A 433 -1.04 28.39 -16.23
C ARG A 433 0.02 27.34 -15.96
N VAL A 434 0.87 27.08 -16.94
CA VAL A 434 2.01 26.18 -16.82
C VAL A 434 3.27 27.02 -16.65
N TYR A 435 3.79 27.11 -15.44
CA TYR A 435 5.02 27.81 -15.10
C TYR A 435 6.22 26.88 -15.32
N LYS A 436 7.22 27.35 -16.07
CA LYS A 436 8.40 26.56 -16.46
C LYS A 436 9.60 26.85 -15.55
N ASN A 437 10.39 25.82 -15.25
CA ASN A 437 11.65 25.93 -14.48
C ASN A 437 11.46 26.69 -13.14
N VAL A 438 10.40 26.33 -12.43
CA VAL A 438 10.05 26.89 -11.13
C VAL A 438 10.99 26.32 -10.07
N GLN A 439 11.44 27.17 -9.15
CA GLN A 439 12.22 26.77 -7.98
C GLN A 439 11.56 25.64 -7.18
N ASP A 440 12.36 24.94 -6.38
CA ASP A 440 11.89 23.72 -5.71
C ASP A 440 10.85 24.00 -4.62
N LYS A 441 10.86 25.19 -4.01
CA LYS A 441 9.96 25.53 -2.90
C LYS A 441 8.92 26.57 -3.29
N LEU A 442 7.65 26.24 -3.06
CA LEU A 442 6.52 27.16 -3.14
C LEU A 442 5.83 27.27 -1.77
N LEU A 443 5.09 28.36 -1.60
CA LEU A 443 4.24 28.56 -0.43
C LEU A 443 2.81 28.82 -0.88
N LEU A 444 1.87 28.03 -0.39
CA LEU A 444 0.44 28.21 -0.59
C LEU A 444 -0.19 28.71 0.70
N GLU A 445 -0.61 29.96 0.74
CA GLU A 445 -1.45 30.50 1.82
C GLU A 445 -2.92 30.19 1.54
N ILE A 446 -3.57 29.50 2.49
CA ILE A 446 -4.91 28.92 2.31
C ILE A 446 -6.03 29.97 2.44
N GLY A 447 -5.74 31.11 3.07
CA GLY A 447 -6.70 32.19 3.33
C GLY A 447 -7.43 32.10 4.68
N ASP A 448 -7.10 31.11 5.51
CA ASP A 448 -7.60 30.96 6.90
C ASP A 448 -6.52 31.20 7.97
N GLY A 449 -5.37 31.75 7.56
CA GLY A 449 -4.19 31.92 8.41
C GLY A 449 -3.23 30.72 8.41
N SER A 450 -3.61 29.59 7.81
CA SER A 450 -2.67 28.47 7.59
C SER A 450 -2.00 28.54 6.21
N ALA A 451 -0.86 27.86 6.10
CA ALA A 451 -0.12 27.74 4.86
C ALA A 451 0.43 26.32 4.67
N ILE A 452 0.64 25.94 3.41
CA ILE A 452 1.27 24.69 3.01
C ILE A 452 2.55 25.02 2.24
N SER A 453 3.68 24.49 2.73
CA SER A 453 4.92 24.45 1.98
C SER A 453 4.85 23.32 0.96
N ILE A 454 5.13 23.62 -0.30
CA ILE A 454 5.19 22.65 -1.40
C ILE A 454 6.64 22.56 -1.84
N GLU A 455 7.31 21.45 -1.53
CA GLU A 455 8.71 21.21 -1.88
C GLU A 455 8.77 20.15 -2.97
N LYS A 456 9.20 20.55 -4.16
CA LYS A 456 9.38 19.69 -5.33
C LYS A 456 10.77 19.06 -5.30
N ASN A 457 10.86 17.82 -5.76
CA ASN A 457 12.13 17.14 -6.00
C ASN A 457 12.13 16.61 -7.44
N ASN A 458 13.06 17.09 -8.27
CA ASN A 458 13.23 16.68 -9.67
C ASN A 458 11.95 16.87 -10.55
N LEU A 459 11.09 17.81 -10.15
CA LEU A 459 9.92 18.28 -10.90
C LEU A 459 10.13 19.77 -11.22
N LYS A 460 10.34 20.09 -12.49
CA LYS A 460 10.83 21.40 -12.93
C LYS A 460 9.74 22.46 -13.06
N ASP A 461 8.51 22.05 -13.26
CA ASP A 461 7.40 22.92 -13.63
C ASP A 461 6.34 22.92 -12.53
N THR A 462 5.51 23.96 -12.54
CA THR A 462 4.33 24.06 -11.67
C THR A 462 3.13 24.48 -12.50
N VAL A 463 2.01 23.77 -12.38
CA VAL A 463 0.74 24.20 -12.99
C VAL A 463 -0.15 24.80 -11.91
N VAL A 464 -0.73 25.96 -12.20
CA VAL A 464 -1.77 26.57 -11.35
C VAL A 464 -3.08 26.54 -12.10
N TRP A 465 -4.09 25.90 -11.50
CA TRP A 465 -5.38 25.71 -12.13
C TRP A 465 -6.55 25.94 -11.17
N ASN A 466 -7.56 26.65 -11.66
CA ASN A 466 -8.89 26.73 -11.08
C ASN A 466 -9.89 26.93 -12.24
N PRO A 467 -10.96 26.13 -12.32
CA PRO A 467 -11.89 26.18 -13.45
C PRO A 467 -12.76 27.45 -13.46
N TRP A 468 -12.91 28.12 -12.31
CA TRP A 468 -13.87 29.20 -12.13
C TRP A 468 -15.29 28.79 -12.53
N ILE A 469 -16.16 29.76 -12.78
CA ILE A 469 -17.60 29.57 -12.93
C ILE A 469 -17.96 28.73 -14.17
N GLU A 470 -17.62 29.20 -15.36
CA GLU A 470 -18.16 28.61 -16.60
C GLU A 470 -17.57 27.24 -16.90
N LYS A 471 -16.28 27.02 -16.61
CA LYS A 471 -15.67 25.69 -16.79
C LYS A 471 -16.16 24.71 -15.74
N ALA A 472 -16.44 25.14 -14.50
CA ALA A 472 -17.00 24.26 -13.47
C ALA A 472 -18.35 23.67 -13.92
N LYS A 473 -19.24 24.51 -14.46
CA LYS A 473 -20.55 24.08 -15.03
C LYS A 473 -20.44 23.01 -16.13
N GLY A 474 -19.33 23.00 -16.86
CA GLY A 474 -19.09 22.04 -17.95
C GLY A 474 -18.55 20.68 -17.47
N LEU A 475 -18.23 20.53 -16.19
CA LEU A 475 -17.59 19.33 -15.65
C LEU A 475 -18.62 18.43 -14.96
N ASN A 476 -19.10 17.40 -15.66
CA ASN A 476 -20.14 16.48 -15.16
C ASN A 476 -19.80 15.72 -13.85
N ASP A 477 -18.54 15.72 -13.41
CA ASP A 477 -18.06 15.07 -12.20
C ASP A 477 -17.55 16.07 -11.14
N PHE A 478 -17.94 17.34 -11.28
CA PHE A 478 -17.57 18.46 -10.42
C PHE A 478 -18.81 19.30 -10.16
N ASP A 479 -19.03 19.76 -8.93
CA ASP A 479 -20.17 20.64 -8.67
C ASP A 479 -19.83 22.10 -8.93
N ASP A 480 -20.76 22.82 -9.55
CA ASP A 480 -20.54 24.16 -10.10
C ASP A 480 -20.08 25.20 -9.08
N GLU A 481 -20.27 24.96 -7.78
CA GLU A 481 -19.86 25.87 -6.70
C GLU A 481 -18.53 25.47 -6.05
N GLU A 482 -18.05 24.25 -6.30
CA GLU A 482 -16.85 23.70 -5.64
C GLU A 482 -15.55 24.38 -6.09
N TYR A 483 -15.55 25.11 -7.21
CA TYR A 483 -14.36 25.87 -7.66
C TYR A 483 -13.95 26.92 -6.61
N LYS A 484 -14.88 27.38 -5.77
CA LYS A 484 -14.63 28.32 -4.68
C LYS A 484 -13.78 27.71 -3.58
N ASN A 485 -13.76 26.38 -3.48
CA ASN A 485 -13.18 25.65 -2.37
C ASN A 485 -11.93 24.85 -2.73
N MET A 486 -11.38 25.08 -3.93
CA MET A 486 -10.20 24.37 -4.39
C MET A 486 -9.24 25.22 -5.20
N VAL A 487 -7.96 24.88 -5.12
CA VAL A 487 -6.93 25.37 -6.03
C VAL A 487 -5.99 24.23 -6.37
N CYS A 488 -5.63 24.10 -7.65
CA CYS A 488 -4.57 23.19 -8.03
C CYS A 488 -3.24 23.94 -8.06
N VAL A 489 -2.26 23.39 -7.34
CA VAL A 489 -0.84 23.77 -7.46
C VAL A 489 -0.06 22.48 -7.67
N GLU A 490 0.25 22.22 -8.93
CA GLU A 490 0.60 20.89 -9.41
C GLU A 490 2.10 20.83 -9.71
N ALA A 491 2.83 19.95 -9.03
CA ALA A 491 4.25 19.74 -9.29
C ALA A 491 4.43 18.78 -10.48
N GLY A 492 5.22 19.16 -11.49
CA GLY A 492 5.41 18.33 -12.68
C GLY A 492 6.68 18.58 -13.47
N SER A 493 6.87 17.78 -14.51
CA SER A 493 7.82 17.97 -15.60
C SER A 493 7.04 17.80 -16.91
N VAL A 494 6.49 18.92 -17.38
CA VAL A 494 5.42 18.96 -18.41
C VAL A 494 5.67 19.99 -19.51
N ALA A 495 6.49 21.00 -19.25
CA ALA A 495 6.84 22.01 -20.24
C ALA A 495 7.70 21.42 -21.37
N ASP A 496 8.62 20.52 -21.01
CA ASP A 496 9.45 19.76 -21.94
C ASP A 496 9.32 18.25 -21.67
N TRP A 497 9.63 17.42 -22.67
CA TRP A 497 9.71 15.97 -22.50
C TRP A 497 10.89 15.57 -21.61
N VAL A 498 10.65 14.63 -20.70
CA VAL A 498 11.72 13.95 -19.95
C VAL A 498 12.16 12.74 -20.77
N LYS A 499 13.46 12.64 -21.02
CA LYS A 499 14.09 11.49 -21.71
C LYS A 499 14.64 10.53 -20.68
N LEU A 500 14.33 9.24 -20.82
CA LEU A 500 14.86 8.18 -19.95
C LEU A 500 15.45 7.06 -20.78
N ALA A 501 16.78 6.89 -20.73
CA ALA A 501 17.44 5.85 -21.51
C ALA A 501 17.13 4.44 -20.97
N GLY A 502 17.31 3.43 -21.82
CA GLY A 502 17.06 2.03 -21.46
C GLY A 502 17.78 1.60 -20.18
N GLY A 503 17.09 0.87 -19.31
CA GLY A 503 17.60 0.42 -18.02
C GLY A 503 17.75 1.51 -16.94
N GLN A 504 17.62 2.81 -17.27
CA GLN A 504 17.75 3.89 -16.29
C GLN A 504 16.53 4.01 -15.39
N THR A 505 16.74 4.65 -14.24
CA THR A 505 15.70 4.97 -13.27
C THR A 505 15.64 6.49 -13.08
N TRP A 506 14.42 7.02 -13.09
CA TRP A 506 14.11 8.41 -12.80
C TRP A 506 13.25 8.47 -11.53
N THR A 507 13.58 9.36 -10.60
CA THR A 507 12.83 9.55 -9.36
C THR A 507 12.51 11.02 -9.17
N ALA A 508 11.26 11.35 -8.86
CA ALA A 508 10.83 12.69 -8.54
C ALA A 508 9.57 12.68 -7.69
N GLY A 509 9.23 13.81 -7.07
CA GLY A 509 8.07 13.88 -6.19
C GLY A 509 7.83 15.27 -5.64
N GLN A 510 6.90 15.34 -4.68
CA GLN A 510 6.66 16.52 -3.87
C GLN A 510 6.50 16.14 -2.40
N THR A 511 6.86 17.06 -1.52
CA THR A 511 6.58 17.03 -0.09
C THR A 511 5.71 18.22 0.26
N LEU A 512 4.53 17.94 0.81
CA LEU A 512 3.57 18.91 1.28
C LEU A 512 3.68 19.00 2.80
N THR A 513 3.89 20.18 3.36
CA THR A 513 4.04 20.36 4.81
C THR A 513 3.13 21.47 5.30
N VAL A 514 2.26 21.16 6.27
CA VAL A 514 1.46 22.17 6.97
C VAL A 514 2.38 22.95 7.92
N LEU A 515 2.35 24.28 7.80
CA LEU A 515 3.19 25.22 8.56
C LEU A 515 2.51 25.74 9.83
#